data_AF-A0AAR5P3I1-F1
#
_entry.id   AF-A0AAR5P3I1-F1
#
_cell.length_a   1.000
_cell.length_b   1.000
_cell.length_c   1.000
_cell.angle_alpha   90.00
_cell.angle_beta   90.00
_cell.angle_gamma   90.00
#
_symmetry.space_group_name_H-M   'P 1'
#
loop_
_entity.id
_entity.type
_entity.pdbx_description
1 polymer ?
#
loop_
_entity_poly.entity_id
_entity_poly.type
_entity_poly.pdbx_seq_one_letter_code
_entity_poly.pdbx_strand_id
1 'polypeptide(L)'
;MWFLFLKPMNHFTRMGVKQSTPWPIVGDLWTNIFWQMSLLETIEFSYNMFPGVRYSGFYQFSIPTLIIKDPELLKQLTIRDFDHFTDHRTLIDADVDPLWAGHLFALTGRKWKDMRATLSGSFSSSKIKNLFNLMNGAAENFVTFFLNKNEKLIVLEMRDTFSRFANDIIATTAFGIEVDSLKSPNNPFHLLGKRITDYSSLVKRLRFFAILIMPKLTKVSSQF
;
A
#
# COMPACT_ATOMS: atom_id res chain seq x y z
N MET A 1 -0.60 2.19 34.05
CA MET A 1 0.16 2.60 32.84
C MET A 1 1.29 1.63 32.48
N TRP A 2 2.14 1.20 33.42
CA TRP A 2 3.28 0.30 33.14
C TRP A 2 2.91 -1.06 32.50
N PHE A 3 1.77 -1.66 32.90
CA PHE A 3 1.29 -2.95 32.38
C PHE A 3 0.76 -2.91 30.93
N LEU A 4 0.40 -1.74 30.41
CA LEU A 4 -0.14 -1.60 29.03
C LEU A 4 0.98 -1.47 27.99
N PHE A 5 2.16 -0.95 28.37
CA PHE A 5 3.29 -0.74 27.46
C PHE A 5 4.24 -1.93 27.36
N LEU A 6 4.17 -2.87 28.31
CA LEU A 6 5.03 -4.06 28.39
C LEU A 6 4.23 -5.36 28.30
N LYS A 7 3.16 -5.42 27.50
CA LYS A 7 2.53 -6.73 27.23
C LYS A 7 3.58 -7.58 26.52
N PRO A 8 4.06 -8.69 27.12
CA PRO A 8 5.08 -9.50 26.49
C PRO A 8 4.49 -10.07 25.20
N MET A 9 5.15 -9.77 24.08
CA MET A 9 4.76 -10.22 22.75
C MET A 9 5.12 -11.70 22.57
N ASN A 10 4.45 -12.54 23.35
CA ASN A 10 4.68 -13.98 23.49
C ASN A 10 3.50 -14.79 22.96
N HIS A 11 2.69 -14.22 22.06
CA HIS A 11 1.50 -14.89 21.52
C HIS A 11 1.90 -16.15 20.75
N PHE A 12 2.91 -16.05 19.88
CA PHE A 12 3.34 -17.20 19.07
C PHE A 12 4.14 -18.21 19.89
N THR A 13 5.02 -17.77 20.80
CA THR A 13 5.74 -18.69 21.69
C THR A 13 4.79 -19.52 22.56
N ARG A 14 3.70 -18.93 23.07
CA ARG A 14 2.66 -19.67 23.83
C ARG A 14 1.92 -20.72 23.00
N MET A 15 1.86 -20.56 21.67
CA MET A 15 1.27 -21.52 20.73
C MET A 15 2.28 -22.50 20.15
N GLY A 16 3.55 -22.46 20.59
CA GLY A 16 4.62 -23.29 20.04
C GLY A 16 5.10 -22.86 18.64
N VAL A 17 4.75 -21.64 18.21
CA VAL A 17 5.15 -21.08 16.91
C VAL A 17 6.43 -20.26 17.07
N LYS A 18 7.42 -20.50 16.20
CA LYS A 18 8.67 -19.71 16.20
C LYS A 18 8.36 -18.25 15.87
N GLN A 19 8.94 -17.33 16.63
CA GLN A 19 8.88 -15.89 16.41
C GLN A 19 10.24 -15.26 16.75
N SER A 20 10.48 -14.06 16.25
CA SER A 20 11.58 -13.19 16.65
C SER A 20 11.43 -12.71 18.11
N THR A 21 12.44 -11.95 18.57
CA THR A 21 12.38 -11.16 19.81
C THR A 21 11.94 -9.73 19.47
N PRO A 22 10.63 -9.43 19.46
CA PRO A 22 10.14 -8.12 19.05
C PRO A 22 10.52 -7.04 20.05
N TRP A 23 10.78 -5.83 19.55
CA TRP A 23 11.07 -4.67 20.38
C TRP A 23 9.79 -4.18 21.09
N PRO A 24 9.86 -3.69 22.34
CA PRO A 24 8.70 -3.12 23.02
C PRO A 24 7.98 -2.07 22.18
N ILE A 25 6.64 -2.08 22.20
CA ILE A 25 5.73 -1.16 21.48
C ILE A 25 5.73 -1.33 19.95
N VAL A 26 6.90 -1.31 19.31
CA VAL A 26 7.04 -1.25 17.84
C VAL A 26 7.17 -2.61 17.17
N GLY A 27 7.36 -3.67 17.96
CA GLY A 27 7.42 -5.02 17.46
C GLY A 27 8.68 -5.27 16.63
N ASP A 28 8.52 -5.99 15.54
CA ASP A 28 9.58 -6.29 14.58
C ASP A 28 9.79 -5.19 13.53
N LEU A 29 8.97 -4.13 13.58
CA LEU A 29 9.12 -2.96 12.70
C LEU A 29 10.15 -1.95 13.21
N TRP A 30 10.88 -2.24 14.30
CA TRP A 30 11.87 -1.33 14.87
C TRP A 30 12.94 -0.92 13.84
N THR A 31 13.40 -1.83 12.98
CA THR A 31 14.36 -1.56 11.91
C THR A 31 13.87 -0.48 10.93
N ASN A 32 12.56 -0.43 10.67
CA ASN A 32 11.93 0.57 9.80
C ASN A 32 11.88 1.94 10.49
N ILE A 33 11.58 1.95 11.79
CA ILE A 33 11.45 3.18 12.58
C ILE A 33 12.82 3.83 12.78
N PHE A 34 13.86 3.02 12.97
CA PHE A 34 15.24 3.49 13.10
C PHE A 34 15.99 3.56 11.76
N TRP A 35 15.26 3.51 10.62
CA TRP A 35 15.80 3.72 9.27
C TRP A 35 16.95 2.79 8.88
N GLN A 36 17.00 1.61 9.48
CA GLN A 36 18.03 0.61 9.18
C GLN A 36 17.67 -0.22 7.95
N MET A 37 16.37 -0.40 7.69
CA MET A 37 15.84 -1.20 6.59
C MET A 37 14.53 -0.59 6.09
N SER A 38 14.26 -0.76 4.80
CA SER A 38 12.94 -0.54 4.22
C SER A 38 11.94 -1.61 4.68
N LEU A 39 10.65 -1.36 4.43
CA LEU A 39 9.59 -2.32 4.78
C LEU A 39 9.75 -3.64 4.05
N LEU A 40 10.16 -3.59 2.77
CA LEU A 40 10.36 -4.78 1.96
C LEU A 40 11.53 -5.61 2.48
N GLU A 41 12.66 -4.97 2.78
CA GLU A 41 13.83 -5.64 3.37
C GLU A 41 13.49 -6.25 4.74
N THR A 42 12.68 -5.57 5.55
CA THR A 42 12.23 -6.12 6.85
C THR A 42 11.36 -7.36 6.67
N ILE A 43 10.44 -7.35 5.71
CA ILE A 43 9.59 -8.50 5.39
C ILE A 43 10.46 -9.66 4.89
N GLU A 44 11.41 -9.39 4.00
CA GLU A 44 12.34 -10.39 3.48
C GLU A 44 13.21 -10.99 4.58
N PHE A 45 13.80 -10.15 5.44
CA PHE A 45 14.57 -10.58 6.60
C PHE A 45 13.76 -11.49 7.52
N SER A 46 12.51 -11.10 7.82
CA SER A 46 11.61 -11.87 8.68
C SER A 46 11.16 -13.18 8.01
N TYR A 47 10.97 -13.17 6.69
CA TYR A 47 10.71 -14.37 5.90
C TYR A 47 11.90 -15.34 5.94
N ASN A 48 13.14 -14.85 5.91
CA ASN A 48 14.34 -15.69 5.90
C ASN A 48 14.84 -16.11 7.29
N MET A 49 14.40 -15.43 8.36
CA MET A 49 14.89 -15.63 9.74
C MET A 49 14.81 -17.07 10.25
N PHE A 50 13.76 -17.81 9.87
CA PHE A 50 13.55 -19.20 10.26
C PHE A 50 13.50 -20.08 9.01
N PRO A 51 14.63 -20.61 8.52
CA PRO A 51 14.62 -21.51 7.38
C PRO A 51 13.96 -22.85 7.75
N GLY A 52 13.29 -23.47 6.77
CA GLY A 52 12.67 -24.79 6.91
C GLY A 52 11.35 -24.85 7.70
N VAL A 53 10.83 -23.72 8.21
CA VAL A 53 9.50 -23.68 8.83
C VAL A 53 8.43 -23.24 7.83
N ARG A 54 7.23 -23.81 7.96
CA ARG A 54 6.08 -23.50 7.09
C ARG A 54 5.50 -22.09 7.33
N TYR A 55 5.66 -21.58 8.55
CA TYR A 55 5.22 -20.25 8.97
C TYR A 55 5.98 -19.80 10.22
N SER A 56 6.02 -18.49 10.47
CA SER A 56 6.62 -17.90 11.65
C SER A 56 5.87 -16.66 12.13
N GLY A 57 5.89 -16.41 13.42
CA GLY A 57 5.32 -15.23 14.04
C GLY A 57 6.14 -13.98 13.80
N PHE A 58 5.45 -12.87 13.62
CA PHE A 58 5.95 -11.52 13.41
C PHE A 58 5.03 -10.53 14.11
N TYR A 59 5.56 -9.40 14.55
CA TYR A 59 4.80 -8.36 15.23
C TYR A 59 4.86 -7.05 14.47
N GLN A 60 3.73 -6.65 13.91
CA GLN A 60 3.52 -5.30 13.42
C GLN A 60 3.03 -4.45 14.60
N PHE A 61 3.94 -3.72 15.25
CA PHE A 61 3.68 -3.10 16.57
C PHE A 61 3.31 -4.17 17.60
N SER A 62 2.19 -4.02 18.30
CA SER A 62 1.68 -4.98 19.27
C SER A 62 0.80 -6.09 18.65
N ILE A 63 0.63 -6.10 17.34
CA ILE A 63 -0.32 -6.97 16.66
C ILE A 63 0.38 -8.23 16.14
N PRO A 64 0.00 -9.43 16.63
CA PRO A 64 0.55 -10.68 16.14
C PRO A 64 0.16 -10.91 14.68
N THR A 65 1.16 -11.17 13.84
CA THR A 65 1.04 -11.38 12.40
C THR A 65 1.78 -12.66 12.03
N LEU A 66 1.16 -13.52 11.23
CA LEU A 66 1.77 -14.76 10.79
C LEU A 66 2.41 -14.57 9.41
N ILE A 67 3.70 -14.86 9.27
CA ILE A 67 4.38 -14.93 7.97
C ILE A 67 4.23 -16.36 7.48
N ILE A 68 3.46 -16.55 6.41
CA ILE A 68 3.26 -17.85 5.77
C ILE A 68 4.32 -18.05 4.69
N LYS A 69 4.99 -19.21 4.70
CA LYS A 69 6.04 -19.56 3.73
C LYS A 69 5.66 -20.75 2.86
N ASP A 70 4.76 -21.60 3.33
CA ASP A 70 4.29 -22.77 2.61
C ASP A 70 3.20 -22.40 1.58
N PRO A 71 3.42 -22.66 0.27
CA PRO A 71 2.43 -22.45 -0.78
C PRO A 71 1.10 -23.19 -0.58
N GLU A 72 1.11 -24.41 -0.03
CA GLU A 72 -0.14 -25.15 0.21
C GLU A 72 -0.96 -24.50 1.32
N LEU A 73 -0.30 -23.96 2.35
CA LEU A 73 -0.97 -23.19 3.40
C LEU A 73 -1.48 -21.85 2.86
N LEU A 74 -0.71 -21.16 2.01
CA LEU A 74 -1.18 -19.95 1.31
C LEU A 74 -2.42 -20.24 0.47
N LYS A 75 -2.42 -21.31 -0.32
CA LYS A 75 -3.58 -21.75 -1.12
C LYS A 75 -4.77 -22.10 -0.26
N GLN A 76 -4.55 -22.76 0.88
CA GLN A 76 -5.61 -23.05 1.83
C GLN A 76 -6.26 -21.75 2.34
N LEU A 77 -5.46 -20.80 2.83
CA LEU A 77 -5.97 -19.54 3.39
C LEU A 77 -6.63 -18.63 2.34
N THR A 78 -6.03 -18.52 1.16
CA THR A 78 -6.44 -17.52 0.14
C THR A 78 -7.48 -18.04 -0.85
N ILE A 79 -7.68 -19.36 -0.94
CA ILE A 79 -8.62 -19.96 -1.90
C ILE A 79 -9.62 -20.88 -1.20
N ARG A 80 -9.16 -21.91 -0.47
CA ARG A 80 -10.07 -22.92 0.10
C ARG A 80 -10.92 -22.37 1.24
N ASP A 81 -10.27 -21.66 2.16
CA ASP A 81 -10.88 -21.13 3.38
C ASP A 81 -11.11 -19.62 3.28
N PHE A 82 -11.15 -19.06 2.06
CA PHE A 82 -11.21 -17.62 1.81
C PHE A 82 -12.34 -16.90 2.57
N ASP A 83 -13.48 -17.55 2.76
CA ASP A 83 -14.61 -16.98 3.50
C ASP A 83 -14.29 -16.63 4.96
N HIS A 84 -13.21 -17.19 5.53
CA HIS A 84 -12.70 -16.83 6.86
C HIS A 84 -11.64 -15.70 6.83
N PHE A 85 -11.07 -15.42 5.65
CA PHE A 85 -9.94 -14.50 5.45
C PHE A 85 -10.25 -13.43 4.39
N THR A 86 -11.51 -12.95 4.35
CA THR A 86 -11.97 -12.00 3.32
C THR A 86 -11.39 -10.61 3.48
N ASP A 87 -11.08 -10.21 4.71
CA ASP A 87 -10.79 -8.83 5.05
C ASP A 87 -9.29 -8.56 5.14
N HIS A 88 -8.85 -7.49 4.49
CA HIS A 88 -7.52 -6.94 4.73
C HIS A 88 -7.48 -6.19 6.06
N ARG A 89 -6.28 -6.06 6.62
CA ARG A 89 -6.09 -5.24 7.82
C ARG A 89 -6.27 -3.77 7.50
N THR A 90 -7.34 -3.17 8.04
CA THR A 90 -7.52 -1.71 8.02
C THR A 90 -6.59 -1.06 9.02
N LEU A 91 -5.77 -0.11 8.56
CA LEU A 91 -4.78 0.60 9.39
C LEU A 91 -5.28 1.97 9.89
N ILE A 92 -6.30 2.54 9.26
CA ILE A 92 -6.84 3.86 9.57
C ILE A 92 -8.35 3.74 9.75
N ASP A 93 -8.85 4.32 10.84
CA ASP A 93 -10.29 4.36 11.13
C ASP A 93 -10.99 5.32 10.16
N ALA A 94 -12.19 4.93 9.70
CA ALA A 94 -13.01 5.76 8.80
C ALA A 94 -13.38 7.11 9.43
N ASP A 95 -13.47 7.20 10.75
CA ASP A 95 -13.72 8.48 11.44
C ASP A 95 -12.51 9.43 11.36
N VAL A 96 -11.30 8.89 11.19
CA VAL A 96 -10.05 9.67 11.16
C VAL A 96 -9.73 10.11 9.75
N ASP A 97 -9.90 9.22 8.77
CA ASP A 97 -9.71 9.53 7.35
C ASP A 97 -10.69 8.72 6.48
N PRO A 98 -11.87 9.29 6.18
CA PRO A 98 -12.89 8.61 5.38
C PRO A 98 -12.40 8.26 3.96
N LEU A 99 -11.51 9.06 3.39
CA LEU A 99 -10.98 8.84 2.04
C LEU A 99 -10.05 7.62 2.03
N TRP A 100 -9.12 7.56 2.98
CA TRP A 100 -8.24 6.40 3.13
C TRP A 100 -8.97 5.15 3.60
N ALA A 101 -10.05 5.25 4.37
CA ALA A 101 -10.83 4.07 4.74
C ALA A 101 -11.79 3.58 3.63
N GLY A 102 -12.11 4.44 2.64
CA GLY A 102 -13.11 4.17 1.61
C GLY A 102 -12.62 3.43 0.36
N HIS A 103 -11.30 3.23 0.19
CA HIS A 103 -10.77 2.53 -0.97
C HIS A 103 -10.97 1.01 -0.87
N LEU A 104 -11.00 0.32 -2.02
CA LEU A 104 -11.35 -1.10 -2.11
C LEU A 104 -10.50 -2.00 -1.18
N PHE A 105 -9.21 -1.73 -1.00
CA PHE A 105 -8.35 -2.55 -0.13
C PHE A 105 -8.56 -2.32 1.37
N ALA A 106 -9.25 -1.26 1.79
CA ALA A 106 -9.57 -0.97 3.19
C ALA A 106 -11.00 -1.37 3.59
N LEU A 107 -11.91 -1.49 2.62
CA LEU A 107 -13.27 -1.96 2.86
C LEU A 107 -13.26 -3.42 3.32
N THR A 108 -14.23 -3.77 4.17
CA THR A 108 -14.39 -5.11 4.75
C THR A 108 -15.80 -5.66 4.54
N GLY A 109 -15.95 -6.98 4.67
CA GLY A 109 -17.22 -7.68 4.65
C GLY A 109 -18.06 -7.40 3.40
N ARG A 110 -19.37 -7.15 3.60
CA ARG A 110 -20.33 -6.95 2.49
C ARG A 110 -20.01 -5.73 1.64
N LYS A 111 -19.56 -4.62 2.25
CA LYS A 111 -19.18 -3.39 1.51
C LYS A 111 -18.06 -3.67 0.51
N TRP A 112 -17.05 -4.45 0.93
CA TRP A 112 -15.99 -4.89 0.04
C TRP A 112 -16.52 -5.79 -1.08
N LYS A 113 -17.34 -6.80 -0.75
CA LYS A 113 -17.91 -7.73 -1.74
C LYS A 113 -18.70 -6.98 -2.82
N ASP A 114 -19.58 -6.06 -2.43
CA ASP A 114 -20.42 -5.28 -3.34
C ASP A 114 -19.57 -4.35 -4.24
N MET A 115 -18.59 -3.65 -3.66
CA MET A 115 -17.69 -2.78 -4.41
C MET A 115 -16.78 -3.58 -5.37
N ARG A 116 -16.25 -4.71 -4.92
CA ARG A 116 -15.41 -5.60 -5.74
C ARG A 116 -16.19 -6.14 -6.93
N ALA A 117 -17.42 -6.59 -6.71
CA ALA A 117 -18.29 -7.09 -7.79
C ALA A 117 -18.57 -5.99 -8.83
N THR A 118 -18.85 -4.77 -8.36
CA THR A 118 -19.09 -3.61 -9.23
C THR A 118 -17.86 -3.27 -10.08
N LEU A 119 -16.67 -3.19 -9.46
CA LEU A 119 -15.44 -2.81 -10.17
C LEU A 119 -14.92 -3.91 -11.11
N SER A 120 -15.14 -5.18 -10.78
CA SER A 120 -14.61 -6.30 -11.58
C SER A 120 -15.15 -6.27 -13.02
N GLY A 121 -16.40 -5.82 -13.23
CA GLY A 121 -16.98 -5.69 -14.57
C GLY A 121 -16.23 -4.71 -15.48
N SER A 122 -15.62 -3.67 -14.90
CA SER A 122 -14.85 -2.65 -15.62
C SER A 122 -13.49 -3.15 -16.12
N PHE A 123 -12.97 -4.24 -15.55
CA PHE A 123 -11.68 -4.84 -15.89
C PHE A 123 -11.79 -6.15 -16.69
N SER A 124 -12.93 -6.37 -17.36
CA SER A 124 -13.06 -7.49 -18.30
C SER A 124 -12.16 -7.31 -19.53
N SER A 125 -11.77 -8.40 -20.18
CA SER A 125 -10.87 -8.37 -21.34
C SER A 125 -11.38 -7.48 -22.48
N SER A 126 -12.70 -7.44 -22.71
CA SER A 126 -13.30 -6.57 -23.73
C SER A 126 -13.20 -5.10 -23.35
N LYS A 127 -13.43 -4.74 -22.08
CA LYS A 127 -13.28 -3.37 -21.59
C LYS A 127 -11.83 -2.92 -21.61
N ILE A 128 -10.89 -3.76 -21.18
CA ILE A 128 -9.45 -3.48 -21.26
C ILE A 128 -9.03 -3.25 -22.72
N LYS A 129 -9.52 -4.08 -23.65
CA LYS A 129 -9.25 -3.88 -25.09
C LYS A 129 -9.75 -2.53 -25.59
N ASN A 130 -10.90 -2.05 -25.11
CA ASN A 130 -11.39 -0.72 -25.48
C ASN A 130 -10.53 0.40 -24.88
N LEU A 131 -10.04 0.24 -23.64
CA LEU A 131 -9.14 1.20 -23.00
C LEU A 131 -7.75 1.25 -23.66
N PHE A 132 -7.32 0.18 -24.32
CA PHE A 132 -6.01 0.10 -24.96
C PHE A 132 -5.75 1.24 -25.94
N ASN A 133 -6.75 1.64 -26.74
CA ASN A 133 -6.58 2.75 -27.69
C ASN A 133 -6.28 4.08 -26.97
N LEU A 134 -6.91 4.32 -25.82
CA LEU A 134 -6.65 5.50 -24.99
C LEU A 134 -5.24 5.45 -24.38
N MET A 135 -4.83 4.28 -23.90
CA MET A 135 -3.46 4.06 -23.40
C MET A 135 -2.42 4.29 -24.50
N ASN A 136 -2.70 3.83 -25.72
CA ASN A 136 -1.81 4.01 -26.86
C ASN A 136 -1.66 5.49 -27.22
N GLY A 137 -2.74 6.28 -27.20
CA GLY A 137 -2.65 7.73 -27.40
C GLY A 137 -1.76 8.43 -26.37
N ALA A 138 -1.88 8.07 -25.09
CA ALA A 138 -0.97 8.58 -24.05
C ALA A 138 0.48 8.16 -24.30
N ALA A 139 0.72 6.94 -24.79
CA ALA A 139 2.05 6.43 -25.11
C ALA A 139 2.67 7.14 -26.33
N GLU A 140 1.89 7.41 -27.36
CA GLU A 140 2.31 8.19 -28.53
C GLU A 140 2.70 9.61 -28.13
N ASN A 141 1.92 10.28 -27.27
CA ASN A 141 2.25 11.59 -26.72
C ASN A 141 3.58 11.56 -25.94
N PHE A 142 3.76 10.54 -25.10
CA PHE A 142 4.99 10.34 -24.33
C PHE A 142 6.23 10.19 -25.23
N VAL A 143 6.16 9.32 -26.23
CA VAL A 143 7.26 9.08 -27.18
C VAL A 143 7.55 10.33 -28.00
N THR A 144 6.51 10.96 -28.56
CA THR A 144 6.61 12.16 -29.39
C THR A 144 7.26 13.32 -28.62
N PHE A 145 6.93 13.48 -27.33
CA PHE A 145 7.52 14.52 -26.49
C PHE A 145 9.06 14.41 -26.43
N PHE A 146 9.59 13.20 -26.24
CA PHE A 146 11.04 13.00 -26.15
C PHE A 146 11.73 13.02 -27.52
N LEU A 147 11.10 12.49 -28.57
CA LEU A 147 11.63 12.60 -29.95
C LEU A 147 11.78 14.06 -30.38
N ASN A 148 10.80 14.90 -30.05
CA ASN A 148 10.79 16.31 -30.41
C ASN A 148 11.86 17.16 -29.69
N LYS A 149 12.47 16.66 -28.62
CA LYS A 149 13.60 17.37 -27.98
C LYS A 149 14.83 17.45 -28.88
N ASN A 150 14.99 16.51 -29.82
CA ASN A 150 16.12 16.45 -30.75
C ASN A 150 17.50 16.54 -30.06
N GLU A 151 17.61 15.98 -28.86
CA GLU A 151 18.83 15.95 -28.05
C GLU A 151 19.58 14.63 -28.27
N LYS A 152 20.92 14.69 -28.39
CA LYS A 152 21.77 13.49 -28.52
C LYS A 152 21.78 12.62 -27.25
N LEU A 153 21.53 13.23 -26.10
CA LEU A 153 21.48 12.58 -24.80
C LEU A 153 20.35 13.21 -23.99
N ILE A 154 19.36 12.40 -23.61
CA ILE A 154 18.25 12.82 -22.76
C ILE A 154 18.46 12.21 -21.38
N VAL A 155 18.64 13.06 -20.38
CA VAL A 155 18.72 12.64 -18.97
C VAL A 155 17.35 12.80 -18.34
N LEU A 156 16.80 11.72 -17.79
CA LEU A 156 15.46 11.68 -17.22
C LEU A 156 15.47 11.22 -15.77
N GLU A 157 14.66 11.88 -14.94
CA GLU A 157 14.27 11.32 -13.65
C GLU A 157 13.12 10.33 -13.91
N MET A 158 13.44 9.04 -13.80
CA MET A 158 12.53 7.96 -14.21
C MET A 158 11.24 7.96 -13.41
N ARG A 159 11.29 8.24 -12.10
CA ARG A 159 10.11 8.19 -11.24
C ARG A 159 9.10 9.27 -11.65
N ASP A 160 9.51 10.52 -11.78
CA ASP A 160 8.65 11.65 -12.15
C ASP A 160 8.13 11.46 -13.58
N THR A 161 9.02 11.05 -14.50
CA THR A 161 8.67 10.82 -15.91
C THR A 161 7.59 9.75 -16.06
N PHE A 162 7.78 8.56 -15.48
CA PHE A 162 6.78 7.49 -15.56
C PHE A 162 5.57 7.73 -14.66
N SER A 163 5.71 8.50 -13.57
CA SER A 163 4.55 8.95 -12.79
C SER A 163 3.62 9.85 -13.60
N ARG A 164 4.17 10.75 -14.43
CA ARG A 164 3.39 11.58 -15.36
C ARG A 164 2.69 10.74 -16.41
N PHE A 165 3.40 9.79 -17.01
CA PHE A 165 2.82 8.88 -17.99
C PHE A 165 1.67 8.04 -17.42
N ALA A 166 1.88 7.42 -16.25
CA ALA A 166 0.84 6.66 -15.57
C ALA A 166 -0.36 7.54 -15.18
N ASN A 167 -0.10 8.77 -14.76
CA ASN A 167 -1.14 9.75 -14.45
C ASN A 167 -2.00 10.08 -15.67
N ASP A 168 -1.40 10.29 -16.84
CA ASP A 168 -2.12 10.59 -18.09
C ASP A 168 -2.95 9.37 -18.54
N ILE A 169 -2.38 8.16 -18.46
CA ILE A 169 -3.15 6.93 -18.71
C ILE A 169 -4.38 6.86 -17.79
N ILE A 170 -4.22 7.10 -16.48
CA ILE A 170 -5.32 7.05 -15.52
C ILE A 170 -6.36 8.14 -15.83
N ALA A 171 -5.93 9.38 -16.07
CA ALA A 171 -6.81 10.49 -16.40
C ALA A 171 -7.69 10.17 -17.62
N THR A 172 -7.08 9.66 -18.69
CA THR A 172 -7.79 9.39 -19.94
C THR A 172 -8.64 8.13 -19.85
N THR A 173 -8.12 7.03 -19.26
CA THR A 173 -8.87 5.76 -19.22
C THR A 173 -9.96 5.71 -18.16
N ALA A 174 -9.72 6.28 -16.97
CA ALA A 174 -10.67 6.20 -15.87
C ALA A 174 -11.63 7.41 -15.81
N PHE A 175 -11.18 8.58 -16.24
CA PHE A 175 -11.97 9.82 -16.14
C PHE A 175 -12.37 10.41 -17.50
N GLY A 176 -11.85 9.87 -18.61
CA GLY A 176 -12.10 10.42 -19.95
C GLY A 176 -11.49 11.81 -20.16
N ILE A 177 -10.50 12.19 -19.34
CA ILE A 177 -9.86 13.50 -19.40
C ILE A 177 -8.54 13.34 -20.17
N GLU A 178 -8.41 14.07 -21.27
CA GLU A 178 -7.15 14.16 -21.98
C GLU A 178 -6.21 15.12 -21.24
N VAL A 179 -5.06 14.61 -20.81
CA VAL A 179 -4.04 15.35 -20.08
C VAL A 179 -2.68 15.00 -20.67
N ASP A 180 -1.82 16.02 -20.81
CA ASP A 180 -0.41 15.85 -21.17
C ASP A 180 0.45 16.41 -20.04
N SER A 181 0.81 15.54 -19.09
CA SER A 181 1.56 15.92 -17.90
C SER A 181 3.03 16.17 -18.15
N LEU A 182 3.55 15.83 -19.34
CA LEU A 182 4.90 16.16 -19.76
C LEU A 182 4.97 17.59 -20.33
N LYS A 183 4.04 17.96 -21.21
CA LYS A 183 3.96 19.33 -21.77
C LYS A 183 3.42 20.34 -20.76
N SER A 184 2.51 19.92 -19.88
CA SER A 184 1.92 20.75 -18.84
C SER A 184 2.23 20.21 -17.45
N PRO A 185 3.45 20.46 -16.90
CA PRO A 185 3.91 19.79 -15.69
C PRO A 185 3.11 20.11 -14.43
N ASN A 186 2.43 21.26 -14.41
CA ASN A 186 1.64 21.78 -13.30
C ASN A 186 0.13 21.58 -13.50
N ASN A 187 -0.28 20.64 -14.36
CA ASN A 187 -1.70 20.39 -14.53
C ASN A 187 -2.35 19.92 -13.20
N PRO A 188 -3.60 20.32 -12.91
CA PRO A 188 -4.23 20.04 -11.63
C PRO A 188 -4.33 18.55 -11.29
N PHE A 189 -4.56 17.70 -12.30
CA PHE A 189 -4.72 16.26 -12.12
C PHE A 189 -3.41 15.61 -11.62
N HIS A 190 -2.29 15.91 -12.29
CA HIS A 190 -0.96 15.45 -11.87
C HIS A 190 -0.57 15.99 -10.50
N LEU A 191 -0.81 17.28 -10.21
CA LEU A 191 -0.49 17.86 -8.91
C LEU A 191 -1.29 17.21 -7.78
N LEU A 192 -2.56 16.87 -8.03
CA LEU A 192 -3.39 16.16 -7.06
C LEU A 192 -2.89 14.73 -6.85
N GLY A 193 -2.59 14.00 -7.92
CA GLY A 193 -2.02 12.65 -7.85
C GLY A 193 -0.68 12.62 -7.10
N LYS A 194 0.19 13.60 -7.37
CA LYS A 194 1.46 13.77 -6.65
C LYS A 194 1.25 14.06 -5.17
N ARG A 195 0.24 14.85 -4.81
CA ARG A 195 -0.07 15.14 -3.40
C ARG A 195 -0.56 13.92 -2.62
N ILE A 196 -1.38 13.07 -3.25
CA ILE A 196 -1.91 11.84 -2.64
C ILE A 196 -0.81 10.80 -2.46
N THR A 197 0.17 10.76 -3.37
CA THR A 197 1.30 9.82 -3.34
C THR A 197 2.55 10.36 -2.65
N ASP A 198 2.50 11.59 -2.13
CA ASP A 198 3.62 12.23 -1.43
C ASP A 198 3.70 11.82 0.04
N TYR A 199 4.58 10.85 0.29
CA TYR A 199 5.00 10.40 1.62
C TYR A 199 6.38 10.93 2.04
N SER A 200 6.94 11.90 1.32
CA SER A 200 8.30 12.41 1.59
C SER A 200 8.39 13.25 2.88
N SER A 201 7.27 13.86 3.29
CA SER A 201 7.25 14.69 4.51
C SER A 201 7.44 13.84 5.77
N LEU A 202 8.45 14.19 6.56
CA LEU A 202 8.70 13.59 7.87
C LEU A 202 7.51 13.77 8.83
N VAL A 203 6.82 14.92 8.75
CA VAL A 203 5.61 15.20 9.55
C VAL A 203 4.46 14.27 9.19
N LYS A 204 4.21 14.05 7.88
CA LYS A 204 3.18 13.10 7.43
C LYS A 204 3.49 11.67 7.90
N ARG A 205 4.76 11.27 7.87
CA ARG A 205 5.22 9.96 8.34
C ARG A 205 5.05 9.79 9.85
N LEU A 206 5.48 10.77 10.64
CA LEU A 206 5.26 10.76 12.10
C LEU A 206 3.77 10.70 12.46
N ARG A 207 2.94 11.47 11.75
CA ARG A 207 1.48 11.43 11.93
C ARG A 207 0.91 10.05 11.61
N PHE A 208 1.36 9.41 10.53
CA PHE A 208 0.97 8.05 10.19
C PHE A 208 1.36 7.03 11.29
N PHE A 209 2.60 7.08 11.79
CA PHE A 209 3.04 6.22 12.90
C PHE A 209 2.24 6.47 14.19
N ALA A 210 1.91 7.73 14.50
CA ALA A 210 1.09 8.06 15.66
C ALA A 210 -0.32 7.45 15.58
N ILE A 211 -0.95 7.49 14.39
CA ILE A 211 -2.26 6.85 14.14
C ILE A 211 -2.15 5.33 14.35
N LEU A 212 -1.07 4.70 13.89
CA LEU A 212 -0.89 3.25 14.01
C LEU A 212 -0.64 2.77 15.44
N ILE A 213 0.10 3.53 16.25
CA ILE A 213 0.46 3.14 17.62
C ILE A 213 -0.67 3.48 18.60
N MET A 214 -1.34 4.63 18.41
CA MET A 214 -2.36 5.14 19.34
C MET A 214 -3.57 5.75 18.61
N PRO A 215 -4.38 4.95 17.89
CA PRO A 215 -5.50 5.46 17.09
C PRO A 215 -6.55 6.22 17.93
N LYS A 216 -6.65 5.94 19.25
CA LYS A 216 -7.55 6.63 20.17
C LYS A 216 -7.12 8.05 20.53
N LEU A 217 -5.81 8.36 20.54
CA LEU A 217 -5.33 9.71 20.85
C LEU A 217 -5.48 10.65 19.65
N THR A 218 -5.33 10.12 18.42
CA THR A 218 -5.45 10.91 17.19
C THR A 218 -6.88 11.34 16.88
N LYS A 219 -7.90 10.65 17.41
CA LYS A 219 -9.30 11.09 17.36
C LYS A 219 -9.55 12.39 18.13
N VAL A 220 -8.72 12.69 19.15
CA VAL A 220 -8.87 13.90 19.99
C VAL A 220 -8.22 15.12 19.32
N SER A 221 -7.14 14.94 18.56
CA SER A 221 -6.44 16.04 17.87
C SER A 221 -7.11 16.49 16.57
N SER A 222 -8.09 15.74 16.03
CA SER A 222 -8.84 16.11 14.82
C SER A 222 -10.16 16.83 15.12
N GLN A 223 -10.47 17.06 16.39
CA GLN A 223 -11.65 17.80 16.86
C GLN A 223 -11.32 19.25 17.27
N PHE A 224 -10.09 19.71 17.00
CA PHE A 224 -9.63 21.09 17.18
C PHE A 224 -8.98 21.61 15.90
#